data_AF-A0A966DJZ7-F1
#
_entry.id   AF-A0A966DJZ7-F1
#
_cell.length_a   1.000
_cell.length_b   1.000
_cell.length_c   1.000
_cell.angle_alpha   90.00
_cell.angle_beta   90.00
_cell.angle_gamma   90.00
#
_symmetry.space_group_name_H-M   'P 1'
#
loop_
_entity.id
_entity.type
_entity.pdbx_description
1 polymer ?
#
loop_
_entity_poly.entity_id
_entity_poly.type
_entity_poly.pdbx_seq_one_letter_code
_entity_poly.pdbx_strand_id
1 'polypeptide(L)'
;MRIISGKYKSRRIQVPPNLKARPTTDFAKENLFNILHNRIDWEETTALDLFSGTGSIALELVSRGCPYVVSVEQNQHHFNFICQAQEKLGATELFPVRADVFKYLR
;
A
#
# COMPACT_ATOMS: atom_id res chain seq x y z
N MET A 1 -4.41 -5.73 8.80
CA MET A 1 -3.25 -4.79 8.75
C MET A 1 -3.60 -3.49 9.46
N ARG A 2 -2.58 -2.75 9.94
CA ARG A 2 -2.74 -1.42 10.55
C ARG A 2 -1.89 -0.41 9.80
N ILE A 3 -2.39 0.81 9.62
CA ILE A 3 -1.61 1.95 9.12
C ILE A 3 -0.86 2.58 10.30
N ILE A 4 0.45 2.78 10.16
CA ILE A 4 1.35 3.14 11.26
C ILE A 4 1.37 4.65 11.50
N SER A 5 1.45 5.45 10.43
CA SER A 5 1.63 6.90 10.49
C SER A 5 0.88 7.65 9.39
N GLY A 6 0.84 8.98 9.48
CA GLY A 6 0.26 9.86 8.46
C GLY A 6 -1.26 10.07 8.58
N LYS A 7 -1.90 10.52 7.49
CA LYS A 7 -3.33 10.88 7.35
C LYS A 7 -4.27 9.79 7.86
N TYR A 8 -3.93 8.52 7.68
CA TYR A 8 -4.75 7.37 8.06
C TYR A 8 -4.18 6.60 9.27
N LYS A 9 -3.31 7.23 10.07
CA LYS A 9 -2.67 6.63 11.25
C LYS A 9 -3.66 5.87 12.14
N SER A 10 -3.23 4.71 12.64
CA SER A 10 -3.98 3.82 13.54
C SER A 10 -5.24 3.19 12.96
N ARG A 11 -5.60 3.45 11.70
CA ARG A 11 -6.70 2.73 11.03
C ARG A 11 -6.33 1.26 10.87
N ARG A 12 -7.25 0.38 11.29
CA ARG A 12 -7.15 -1.07 11.08
C ARG A 12 -7.99 -1.45 9.88
N ILE A 13 -7.38 -2.15 8.94
CA ILE A 13 -8.05 -2.74 7.79
C ILE A 13 -8.05 -4.25 8.02
N GLN A 14 -9.23 -4.80 8.22
CA GLN A 14 -9.41 -6.22 8.45
C GLN A 14 -9.21 -6.94 7.12
N VAL A 15 -8.17 -7.78 7.06
CA VAL A 15 -7.89 -8.61 5.90
C VAL A 15 -8.75 -9.87 6.04
N PRO A 16 -9.63 -10.17 5.06
CA PRO A 16 -10.38 -11.43 5.03
C PRO A 16 -9.50 -12.67 5.20
N PRO A 17 -9.92 -13.68 5.98
CA PRO A 17 -9.10 -14.87 6.27
C PRO A 17 -8.83 -15.76 5.04
N ASN A 18 -9.63 -15.62 3.99
CA ASN A 18 -9.45 -16.31 2.71
C ASN A 18 -8.34 -15.71 1.83
N LEU A 19 -7.89 -14.48 2.11
CA LEU A 19 -6.75 -13.87 1.43
C LEU A 19 -5.46 -14.41 2.06
N LYS A 20 -4.97 -15.53 1.52
CA LYS A 20 -3.70 -16.13 1.94
C LYS A 20 -2.54 -15.27 1.46
N ALA A 21 -1.98 -14.48 2.36
CA ALA A 21 -0.72 -13.77 2.16
C ALA A 21 0.17 -13.96 3.38
N ARG A 22 1.49 -13.99 3.18
CA ARG A 22 2.44 -13.86 4.29
C ARG A 22 2.48 -12.37 4.68
N PRO A 23 1.97 -11.97 5.86
CA PRO A 23 1.91 -10.56 6.22
C PRO A 23 3.31 -10.00 6.47
N THR A 24 3.56 -8.79 5.98
CA THR A 24 4.67 -7.97 6.47
C THR A 24 4.35 -7.57 7.91
N THR A 25 5.26 -7.84 8.84
CA THR A 25 5.05 -7.49 10.25
C THR A 25 5.00 -5.97 10.42
N ASP A 26 4.22 -5.50 11.39
CA ASP A 26 4.20 -4.07 11.75
C ASP A 26 5.62 -3.56 12.03
N PHE A 27 6.47 -4.35 12.69
CA PHE A 27 7.88 -4.03 12.95
C PHE A 27 8.72 -3.84 11.67
N ALA A 28 8.62 -4.78 10.71
CA ALA A 28 9.37 -4.67 9.46
C ALA A 28 8.91 -3.45 8.64
N LYS A 29 7.58 -3.21 8.60
CA LYS A 29 7.01 -2.07 7.91
C LYS A 29 7.42 -0.75 8.58
N GLU A 30 7.33 -0.65 9.90
CA GLU A 30 7.74 0.54 10.66
C GLU A 30 9.20 0.91 10.39
N ASN A 31 10.11 -0.07 10.46
CA ASN A 31 11.52 0.16 10.22
C ASN A 31 11.81 0.62 8.78
N LEU A 32 11.15 0.03 7.79
CA LEU A 32 11.26 0.47 6.39
C LEU A 32 10.92 1.96 6.27
N PHE A 33 9.77 2.37 6.79
CA PHE A 33 9.33 3.76 6.67
C PHE A 33 10.12 4.72 7.57
N ASN A 34 10.69 4.26 8.68
CA ASN A 34 11.59 5.08 9.50
C ASN A 34 12.90 5.38 8.74
N ILE A 35 13.44 4.41 8.00
CA ILE A 35 14.60 4.65 7.14
C ILE A 35 14.26 5.65 6.03
N LEU A 36 13.10 5.50 5.39
CA LEU A 36 12.68 6.38 4.31
C LEU A 36 12.35 7.80 4.77
N HIS A 37 11.81 7.98 5.98
CA HIS A 37 11.38 9.29 6.48
C HIS A 37 12.49 10.34 6.49
N ASN A 38 13.75 9.93 6.66
CA ASN A 38 14.91 10.82 6.66
C ASN A 38 15.59 10.95 5.28
N ARG A 39 15.03 10.33 4.23
CA ARG A 39 15.65 10.22 2.91
C ARG A 39 14.82 10.83 1.79
N ILE A 40 13.51 10.93 1.98
CA ILE A 40 12.58 11.41 0.97
C ILE A 40 11.61 12.43 1.55
N ASP A 41 11.22 13.39 0.72
CA ASP A 41 10.08 14.25 0.97
C ASP A 41 8.83 13.57 0.41
N TRP A 42 7.87 13.25 1.28
CA TRP A 42 6.71 12.45 0.91
C TRP A 42 5.81 13.18 -0.07
N GLU A 43 5.61 14.49 0.11
CA GLU A 43 4.68 15.30 -0.70
C GLU A 43 5.19 15.49 -2.14
N GLU A 44 6.50 15.35 -2.35
CA GLU A 44 7.17 15.46 -3.65
C GLU A 44 7.53 14.08 -4.26
N THR A 45 7.17 12.97 -3.58
CA THR A 45 7.56 11.61 -4.01
C THR A 45 6.36 10.79 -4.49
N THR A 46 6.39 10.39 -5.75
CA THR A 46 5.49 9.35 -6.27
C THR A 46 6.07 7.96 -6.01
N ALA A 47 5.22 6.94 -5.90
CA ALA A 47 5.64 5.59 -5.56
C ALA A 47 5.00 4.50 -6.43
N LEU A 48 5.74 3.41 -6.62
CA LEU A 48 5.29 2.20 -7.29
C LEU A 48 5.49 1.01 -6.35
N ASP A 49 4.39 0.42 -5.89
CA ASP A 49 4.36 -0.78 -5.04
C ASP A 49 4.10 -2.01 -5.91
N LEU A 50 5.16 -2.77 -6.15
CA LEU A 50 5.11 -4.00 -6.95
C LEU A 50 4.85 -5.21 -6.05
N PHE A 51 4.05 -6.17 -6.54
CA PHE A 51 3.61 -7.32 -5.75
C PHE A 51 2.90 -6.86 -4.47
N SER A 52 1.99 -5.90 -4.63
CA SER A 52 1.42 -5.14 -3.51
C SER A 52 0.66 -6.01 -2.50
N GLY A 53 0.23 -7.21 -2.89
CA GLY A 53 -0.45 -8.16 -2.02
C GLY A 53 -1.72 -7.52 -1.45
N THR A 54 -1.80 -7.36 -0.14
CA THR A 54 -2.95 -6.70 0.51
C THR A 54 -2.89 -5.17 0.51
N GLY A 55 -1.93 -4.55 -0.19
CA GLY A 55 -1.80 -3.10 -0.28
C GLY A 55 -1.17 -2.44 0.94
N SER A 56 -0.51 -3.21 1.82
CA SER A 56 -0.08 -2.68 3.12
C SER A 56 1.00 -1.60 3.02
N ILE A 57 1.87 -1.69 2.00
CA ILE A 57 2.92 -0.70 1.74
C ILE A 57 2.34 0.50 0.97
N ALA A 58 1.62 0.26 -0.12
CA ALA A 58 0.93 1.31 -0.88
C ALA A 58 0.05 2.23 -0.01
N LEU A 59 -0.76 1.66 0.88
CA LEU A 59 -1.63 2.44 1.77
C LEU A 59 -0.84 3.24 2.82
N GLU A 60 0.33 2.75 3.24
CA GLU A 60 1.21 3.47 4.16
C GLU A 60 1.92 4.65 3.46
N LEU A 61 2.30 4.48 2.19
CA LEU A 61 2.86 5.55 1.34
C LEU A 61 1.84 6.69 1.16
N VAL A 62 0.61 6.35 0.77
CA VAL A 62 -0.50 7.33 0.64
C VAL A 62 -0.77 8.01 1.98
N SER A 63 -0.82 7.24 3.07
CA SER A 63 -1.03 7.82 4.41
C SER A 63 0.04 8.85 4.75
N ARG A 64 1.29 8.63 4.37
CA ARG A 64 2.42 9.53 4.66
C ARG A 64 2.51 10.76 3.76
N GLY A 65 1.67 10.87 2.73
CA GLY A 65 1.56 12.07 1.91
C GLY A 65 2.04 11.92 0.47
N CYS A 66 2.40 10.72 0.01
CA CYS A 66 2.72 10.52 -1.41
C CYS A 66 1.53 10.93 -2.29
N PRO A 67 1.70 11.89 -3.23
CA PRO A 67 0.60 12.43 -4.02
C PRO A 67 0.09 11.44 -5.08
N TYR A 68 0.91 10.45 -5.44
CA TYR A 68 0.58 9.45 -6.46
C TYR A 68 1.27 8.13 -6.15
N VAL A 69 0.48 7.10 -5.86
CA VAL A 69 0.97 5.75 -5.55
C VAL A 69 0.29 4.73 -6.45
N VAL A 70 1.06 4.05 -7.30
CA VAL A 70 0.56 2.91 -8.07
C VAL A 70 0.82 1.63 -7.31
N SER A 71 -0.18 0.76 -7.20
CA SER A 71 0.00 -0.60 -6.68
C SER A 71 -0.28 -1.61 -7.77
N VAL A 72 0.64 -2.55 -7.98
CA VAL A 72 0.52 -3.59 -9.01
C VAL A 72 0.37 -4.95 -8.34
N GLU A 73 -0.74 -5.61 -8.63
CA GLU A 73 -1.06 -6.92 -8.06
C GLU A 73 -1.76 -7.82 -9.09
N GLN A 74 -1.29 -9.05 -9.21
CA GLN A 74 -1.80 -10.01 -10.20
C GLN A 74 -3.06 -10.74 -9.70
N ASN A 75 -3.08 -11.09 -8.42
CA ASN A 75 -4.16 -11.86 -7.82
C ASN A 75 -5.43 -11.00 -7.71
N GLN A 76 -6.52 -11.46 -8.33
CA GLN A 76 -7.79 -10.73 -8.36
C GLN A 76 -8.36 -10.45 -6.96
N HIS A 77 -8.23 -11.38 -6.03
CA HIS A 77 -8.79 -11.22 -4.68
C HIS A 77 -8.01 -10.17 -3.88
N HIS A 78 -6.68 -10.18 -3.99
CA HIS A 78 -5.81 -9.16 -3.42
C HIS A 78 -6.08 -7.78 -4.04
N PHE A 79 -6.13 -7.68 -5.37
CA PHE A 79 -6.47 -6.45 -6.07
C PHE A 79 -7.82 -5.87 -5.62
N ASN A 80 -8.87 -6.70 -5.57
CA ASN A 80 -10.19 -6.25 -5.10
C ASN A 80 -10.15 -5.73 -3.66
N PHE A 81 -9.35 -6.37 -2.80
CA PHE A 81 -9.16 -5.92 -1.43
C PHE A 81 -8.49 -4.53 -1.38
N ILE A 82 -7.49 -4.27 -2.22
CA ILE A 82 -6.85 -2.96 -2.32
C ILE A 82 -7.88 -1.90 -2.75
N CYS A 83 -8.69 -2.16 -3.77
CA CYS A 83 -9.74 -1.23 -4.22
C CYS A 83 -10.75 -0.94 -3.09
N GLN A 84 -11.22 -1.97 -2.38
CA GLN A 84 -12.12 -1.78 -1.23
C GLN A 84 -11.47 -0.96 -0.11
N ALA A 85 -10.19 -1.20 0.18
CA ALA A 85 -9.46 -0.45 1.20
C ALA A 85 -9.25 1.01 0.79
N GLN A 86 -8.96 1.26 -0.49
CA GLN A 86 -8.86 2.58 -1.10
C GLN A 86 -10.16 3.37 -0.92
N GLU A 87 -11.28 2.78 -1.36
CA GLU A 87 -12.62 3.39 -1.26
C GLU A 87 -12.99 3.70 0.20
N LYS A 88 -12.79 2.73 1.09
CA LYS A 88 -13.14 2.86 2.51
C LYS A 88 -12.33 3.95 3.22
N LEU A 89 -11.11 4.21 2.78
CA LEU A 89 -10.26 5.27 3.33
C LEU A 89 -10.40 6.61 2.59
N GLY A 90 -11.07 6.64 1.42
CA GLY A 90 -11.04 7.80 0.53
C GLY A 90 -9.62 8.16 0.10
N ALA A 91 -8.78 7.16 -0.16
CA ALA A 91 -7.40 7.32 -0.59
C ALA A 91 -7.36 7.56 -2.11
N THR A 92 -7.68 8.78 -2.53
CA THR A 92 -7.73 9.18 -3.95
C THR A 92 -6.37 9.15 -4.64
N GLU A 93 -5.29 9.18 -3.85
CA GLU A 93 -3.90 9.18 -4.31
C GLU A 93 -3.38 7.76 -4.63
N LEU A 94 -4.18 6.72 -4.35
CA LEU A 94 -3.86 5.32 -4.67
C LEU A 94 -4.46 4.90 -6.01
N PHE A 95 -3.64 4.29 -6.86
CA PHE A 95 -4.04 3.77 -8.18
C PHE A 95 -3.72 2.27 -8.27
N PRO A 96 -4.68 1.39 -7.94
CA PRO A 96 -4.51 -0.05 -8.07
C PRO A 96 -4.55 -0.48 -9.54
N VAL A 97 -3.62 -1.35 -9.93
CA VAL A 97 -3.51 -1.94 -11.26
C VAL A 97 -3.47 -3.46 -11.13
N ARG A 98 -4.44 -4.13 -11.76
CA ARG A 98 -4.43 -5.58 -11.87
C ARG A 98 -3.57 -6.02 -13.06
N ALA A 99 -2.33 -6.42 -12.80
CA ALA A 99 -1.43 -6.87 -13.85
C ALA A 99 -0.37 -7.84 -13.32
N ASP A 100 0.23 -8.59 -14.24
CA ASP A 100 1.53 -9.21 -13.98
C ASP A 100 2.59 -8.10 -13.90
N VAL A 101 3.40 -8.11 -12.84
CA VAL A 101 4.39 -7.05 -12.56
C VAL A 101 5.43 -6.95 -13.67
N PHE A 102 5.92 -8.07 -14.19
CA PHE A 102 6.96 -8.05 -15.23
C PHE A 102 6.44 -7.54 -16.57
N LYS A 103 5.16 -7.78 -16.88
CA LYS A 103 4.50 -7.18 -18.04
C LYS A 103 4.23 -5.69 -17.84
N TYR A 104 3.88 -5.27 -16.63
CA TYR A 104 3.63 -3.86 -16.32
C TYR A 104 4.89 -2.98 -16.46
N LEU A 105 6.07 -3.54 -16.16
CA LEU A 105 7.35 -2.82 -16.22
C LEU A 105 7.97 -2.71 -17.63
N ARG A 106 7.37 -3.33 -18.64
CA ARG A 106 7.83 -3.26 -20.03
C ARG A 106 7.15 -2.11 -20.75
#